data_AF-A0A944JIT7-F1
#
_entry.id   AF-A0A944JIT7-F1
#
_cell.length_a   1.000
_cell.length_b   1.000
_cell.length_c   1.000
_cell.angle_alpha   90.00
_cell.angle_beta   90.00
_cell.angle_gamma   90.00
#
_symmetry.space_group_name_H-M   'P 1'
#
loop_
_entity.id
_entity.type
_entity.pdbx_description
1 polymer ?
#
loop_
_entity_poly.entity_id
_entity_poly.type
_entity_poly.pdbx_seq_one_letter_code
_entity_poly.pdbx_strand_id
1 'polypeptide(L)'
;MRGIGEMARSCGLSVSALRFYDGAGVLVPAWVDPVSGYRWYGAEQLEEARVLARLRRAGMPLADIRLVLAGWPSADTDLVRKLLEAHLRRLERGLSDARGEFSTLRALLECRENPMTVIRTAAGTAAADSASVGAAASAGAATSVTIPAAVRLEVSGPELAAALDAVRFAAGSDPELPMLAGVLFDIEGGALRVVATDRYRMAVAQARTTGHDGPRVQVVVPSPLADAMRALLSEDAPVRLTVDGERVGLETADREAAGQCLGHDFPDYRRLVRLPAGRRALVDVPALREALETGPVRASEVRERDGVSYDLSVLEVAADGAVTVCGDGDGDGDGDGDGAGAEGKGAGSGPGRVAVNRAYLLQALEAGARDQLVMEFGAPKAPLAIRRTGTEETFSMLMPVHLDD
;
A
#
# COMPACT_ATOMS: atom_id res chain seq x y z
N MET A 1 -16.17 -27.56 22.56
CA MET A 1 -16.38 -26.31 21.83
C MET A 1 -15.21 -25.38 22.12
N ARG A 2 -14.78 -24.58 21.14
CA ARG A 2 -13.68 -23.63 21.27
C ARG A 2 -14.20 -22.21 21.21
N GLY A 3 -13.70 -21.32 22.07
CA GLY A 3 -14.01 -19.90 21.99
C GLY A 3 -13.38 -19.26 20.74
N ILE A 4 -13.90 -18.12 20.27
CA ILE A 4 -13.41 -17.49 19.02
C ILE A 4 -11.89 -17.23 19.00
N GLY A 5 -11.29 -16.83 20.12
CA GLY A 5 -9.83 -16.61 20.21
C GLY A 5 -9.01 -17.91 20.27
N GLU A 6 -9.60 -19.00 20.75
CA GLU A 6 -8.97 -20.33 20.71
C GLU A 6 -9.07 -20.93 19.30
N MET A 7 -10.21 -20.72 18.64
CA MET A 7 -10.45 -21.11 17.25
C MET A 7 -9.46 -20.40 16.32
N ALA A 8 -9.33 -19.07 16.45
CA ALA A 8 -8.41 -18.23 15.68
C ALA A 8 -6.97 -18.79 15.72
N ARG A 9 -6.44 -19.00 16.92
CA ARG A 9 -5.10 -19.59 17.12
C ARG A 9 -4.96 -20.99 16.52
N SER A 10 -6.01 -21.80 16.54
CA SER A 10 -5.96 -23.20 16.11
C SER A 10 -6.11 -23.40 14.59
N CYS A 11 -6.80 -22.48 13.90
CA CYS A 11 -6.99 -22.52 12.44
C CYS A 11 -6.03 -21.59 11.68
N GLY A 12 -5.35 -20.67 12.37
CA GLY A 12 -4.47 -19.68 11.74
C GLY A 12 -5.23 -18.54 11.04
N LEU A 13 -6.47 -18.29 11.46
CA LEU A 13 -7.27 -17.13 11.04
C LEU A 13 -7.38 -16.14 12.20
N SER A 14 -7.62 -14.87 11.88
CA SER A 14 -7.82 -13.83 12.90
C SER A 14 -9.21 -13.89 13.53
N VAL A 15 -9.37 -13.39 14.76
CA VAL A 15 -10.70 -13.24 15.37
C VAL A 15 -11.60 -12.34 14.51
N SER A 16 -11.03 -11.32 13.86
CA SER A 16 -11.75 -10.46 12.91
C SER A 16 -12.20 -11.22 11.66
N ALA A 17 -11.35 -12.10 11.13
CA ALA A 17 -11.66 -12.93 9.97
C ALA A 17 -12.77 -13.93 10.30
N LEU A 18 -12.73 -14.56 11.47
CA LEU A 18 -13.81 -15.45 11.93
C LEU A 18 -15.16 -14.73 12.06
N ARG A 19 -15.15 -13.47 12.54
CA ARG A 19 -16.37 -12.62 12.55
C ARG A 19 -16.84 -12.25 11.16
N PHE A 20 -15.92 -11.95 10.25
CA PHE A 20 -16.23 -11.66 8.85
C PHE A 20 -16.85 -12.87 8.15
N TYR A 21 -16.28 -14.07 8.33
CA TYR A 21 -16.79 -15.30 7.72
C TYR A 21 -18.11 -15.77 8.30
N ASP A 22 -18.37 -15.50 9.58
CA ASP A 22 -19.70 -15.64 10.18
C ASP A 22 -20.71 -14.72 9.46
N GLY A 23 -20.43 -13.42 9.36
CA GLY A 23 -21.30 -12.45 8.68
C GLY A 23 -21.49 -12.73 7.19
N ALA A 24 -20.50 -13.29 6.51
CA ALA A 24 -20.56 -13.69 5.11
C ALA A 24 -21.21 -15.08 4.89
N GLY A 25 -21.58 -15.79 5.96
CA GLY A 25 -22.19 -17.12 5.91
C GLY A 25 -21.27 -18.20 5.36
N VAL A 26 -19.95 -18.04 5.53
CA VAL A 26 -18.92 -18.97 5.03
C VAL A 26 -18.51 -19.95 6.13
N LEU A 27 -18.39 -19.47 7.37
CA LEU A 27 -18.11 -20.29 8.55
C LEU A 27 -18.95 -19.78 9.72
N VAL A 28 -20.14 -20.35 9.88
CA VAL A 28 -21.11 -19.94 10.91
C VAL A 28 -20.74 -20.62 12.24
N PRO A 29 -20.62 -19.90 13.36
CA PRO A 29 -20.32 -20.50 14.66
C PRO A 29 -21.39 -21.50 15.08
N ALA A 30 -20.98 -22.61 15.70
CA ALA A 30 -21.89 -23.63 16.23
C ALA A 30 -22.86 -23.08 17.29
N TRP A 31 -22.41 -22.09 18.07
CA TRP A 31 -23.27 -21.41 19.03
C TRP A 31 -22.80 -19.96 19.26
N VAL A 32 -23.76 -19.06 19.42
CA VAL A 32 -23.53 -17.66 19.78
C VAL A 32 -24.30 -17.37 21.06
N ASP A 33 -23.60 -16.83 22.05
CA ASP A 33 -24.21 -16.39 23.30
C ASP A 33 -25.21 -15.25 23.01
N PRO A 34 -26.50 -15.41 23.36
CA PRO A 34 -27.53 -14.42 23.07
C PRO A 34 -27.38 -13.11 23.89
N VAL A 35 -26.61 -13.12 24.98
CA VAL A 35 -26.39 -11.96 25.85
C VAL A 35 -25.08 -11.25 25.52
N SER A 36 -23.98 -12.00 25.43
CA SER A 36 -22.64 -11.42 25.20
C SER A 36 -22.25 -11.33 23.71
N GLY A 37 -22.96 -12.03 22.82
CA GLY A 37 -22.58 -12.16 21.41
C GLY A 37 -21.31 -12.99 21.18
N TYR A 38 -20.84 -13.69 22.22
CA TYR A 38 -19.61 -14.49 22.16
C TYR A 38 -19.82 -15.77 21.35
N ARG A 39 -18.86 -16.09 20.48
CA ARG A 39 -18.98 -17.15 19.47
C ARG A 39 -18.19 -18.39 19.88
N TRP A 40 -18.81 -19.54 19.68
CA TRP A 40 -18.27 -20.86 19.98
C TRP A 40 -18.30 -21.74 18.75
N TYR A 41 -17.18 -22.42 18.51
CA TYR A 41 -16.98 -23.29 17.35
C TYR A 41 -16.87 -24.76 17.78
N GLY A 42 -17.41 -25.65 16.95
CA GLY A 42 -17.28 -27.09 17.09
C GLY A 42 -15.89 -27.62 16.72
N ALA A 43 -15.61 -28.88 17.04
CA ALA A 43 -14.34 -29.52 16.65
C ALA A 43 -14.26 -29.77 15.13
N GLU A 44 -15.37 -30.10 14.49
CA GLU A 44 -15.46 -30.34 13.04
C GLU A 44 -15.21 -29.06 12.24
N GLN A 45 -15.65 -27.92 12.76
CA GLN A 45 -15.47 -26.60 12.15
C GLN A 45 -14.00 -26.15 12.12
N LEU A 46 -13.14 -26.76 12.94
CA LEU A 46 -11.71 -26.44 12.96
C LEU A 46 -11.05 -26.86 11.65
N GLU A 47 -11.41 -28.03 11.12
CA GLU A 47 -10.87 -28.52 9.85
C GLU A 47 -11.40 -27.69 8.68
N GLU A 48 -12.69 -27.31 8.69
CA GLU A 48 -13.26 -26.37 7.71
C GLU A 48 -12.54 -25.01 7.72
N ALA A 49 -12.27 -24.46 8.90
CA ALA A 49 -11.56 -23.20 9.05
C ALA A 49 -10.11 -23.27 8.56
N ARG A 50 -9.42 -24.40 8.77
CA ARG A 50 -8.06 -24.63 8.25
C ARG A 50 -8.03 -24.71 6.74
N VAL A 51 -9.02 -25.38 6.14
CA VAL A 51 -9.18 -25.46 4.68
C VAL A 51 -9.47 -24.08 4.12
N LEU A 52 -10.40 -23.33 4.72
CA LEU A 52 -10.68 -21.95 4.36
C LEU A 52 -9.41 -21.07 4.38
N ALA A 53 -8.60 -21.17 5.43
CA ALA A 53 -7.35 -20.41 5.54
C ALA A 53 -6.36 -20.73 4.42
N ARG A 54 -6.24 -22.02 4.04
CA ARG A 54 -5.37 -22.46 2.93
C ARG A 54 -5.87 -21.96 1.58
N LEU A 55 -7.17 -22.07 1.32
CA LEU A 55 -7.77 -21.61 0.06
C LEU A 55 -7.65 -20.09 -0.08
N ARG A 56 -7.84 -19.35 1.01
CA ARG A 56 -7.66 -17.90 1.02
C ARG A 56 -6.23 -17.50 0.72
N ARG A 57 -5.24 -18.17 1.33
CA ARG A 57 -3.81 -17.96 1.05
C ARG A 57 -3.45 -18.29 -0.41
N ALA A 58 -4.15 -19.24 -1.02
CA ALA A 58 -4.01 -19.58 -2.44
C ALA A 58 -4.73 -18.60 -3.40
N GLY A 59 -5.27 -17.48 -2.89
CA GLY A 59 -5.93 -16.46 -3.70
C GLY A 59 -7.29 -16.90 -4.27
N MET A 60 -7.93 -17.92 -3.69
CA MET A 60 -9.24 -18.37 -4.17
C MET A 60 -10.33 -17.33 -3.84
N PRO A 61 -11.23 -17.01 -4.79
CA PRO A 61 -12.36 -16.11 -4.54
C PRO A 61 -13.30 -16.64 -3.46
N LEU A 62 -13.90 -15.75 -2.66
CA LEU A 62 -14.77 -16.14 -1.55
C LEU A 62 -15.99 -16.97 -1.98
N ALA A 63 -16.52 -16.70 -3.18
CA ALA A 63 -17.61 -17.46 -3.77
C ALA A 63 -17.22 -18.94 -4.02
N ASP A 64 -16.01 -19.17 -4.51
CA ASP A 64 -15.50 -20.53 -4.77
C ASP A 64 -15.16 -21.25 -3.45
N ILE A 65 -14.60 -20.51 -2.47
CA ILE A 65 -14.34 -21.05 -1.12
C ILE A 65 -15.64 -21.56 -0.49
N ARG A 66 -16.75 -20.82 -0.61
CA ARG A 66 -18.06 -21.26 -0.11
C ARG A 66 -18.51 -22.58 -0.73
N LEU A 67 -18.33 -22.74 -2.04
CA LEU A 67 -18.69 -23.97 -2.74
C LEU A 67 -17.81 -25.14 -2.32
N VAL A 68 -16.50 -24.90 -2.14
CA VAL A 68 -15.57 -25.91 -1.65
C VAL A 68 -15.94 -26.35 -0.24
N LEU A 69 -16.24 -25.43 0.67
CA LEU A 69 -16.63 -25.75 2.04
C LEU A 69 -18.00 -26.42 2.13
N ALA A 70 -18.95 -26.08 1.27
CA ALA A 70 -20.23 -26.79 1.20
C ALA A 70 -20.06 -28.25 0.74
N GLY A 71 -19.10 -28.49 -0.16
CA GLY A 71 -18.74 -29.83 -0.63
C GLY A 71 -17.80 -30.61 0.29
N TRP A 72 -17.17 -29.97 1.28
CA TRP A 72 -16.12 -30.57 2.11
C TRP A 72 -16.62 -31.64 3.11
N PRO A 73 -17.76 -31.47 3.80
CA PRO A 73 -18.36 -32.51 4.64
C PRO A 73 -19.07 -33.60 3.82
N SER A 74 -19.39 -33.31 2.56
CA SER A 74 -20.15 -34.17 1.66
C SER A 74 -19.19 -35.09 0.90
N ALA A 75 -19.59 -36.31 0.54
CA ALA A 75 -18.77 -37.24 -0.24
C ALA A 75 -18.49 -36.78 -1.71
N ASP A 76 -18.90 -35.56 -2.08
CA ASP A 76 -18.76 -34.99 -3.42
C ASP A 76 -17.38 -34.38 -3.66
N THR A 77 -16.38 -35.26 -3.59
CA THR A 77 -14.96 -34.92 -3.78
C THR A 77 -14.69 -34.43 -5.20
N ASP A 78 -15.55 -34.79 -6.16
CA ASP A 78 -15.40 -34.47 -7.57
C ASP A 78 -15.69 -33.01 -7.88
N LEU A 79 -16.70 -32.41 -7.23
CA LEU A 79 -16.98 -30.99 -7.37
C LEU A 79 -15.84 -30.13 -6.79
N VAL A 80 -15.38 -30.46 -5.58
CA VAL A 80 -14.25 -29.77 -4.93
C VAL A 80 -12.99 -29.86 -5.78
N ARG A 81 -12.68 -31.04 -6.32
CA ARG A 81 -11.53 -31.26 -7.21
C ARG A 81 -11.62 -30.40 -8.47
N LYS A 82 -12.79 -30.36 -9.13
CA LYS A 82 -13.02 -29.53 -10.33
C LYS A 82 -12.83 -28.04 -10.05
N LEU A 83 -13.30 -27.55 -8.90
CA LEU A 83 -13.11 -26.15 -8.50
C LEU A 83 -11.64 -25.81 -8.23
N LEU A 84 -10.92 -26.68 -7.52
CA LEU A 84 -9.48 -26.52 -7.28
C LEU A 84 -8.68 -26.53 -8.59
N GLU A 85 -8.97 -27.47 -9.49
CA GLU A 85 -8.33 -27.51 -10.81
C GLU A 85 -8.66 -26.28 -11.67
N ALA A 86 -9.91 -25.79 -11.62
CA ALA A 86 -10.30 -24.60 -12.34
C ALA A 86 -9.56 -23.35 -11.83
N HIS A 87 -9.39 -23.24 -10.52
CA HIS A 87 -8.60 -22.16 -9.90
C HIS A 87 -7.12 -22.28 -10.23
N LEU A 88 -6.54 -23.49 -10.16
CA LEU A 88 -5.15 -23.73 -10.57
C LEU A 88 -4.92 -23.31 -12.03
N ARG A 89 -5.80 -23.71 -12.95
CA ARG A 89 -5.74 -23.29 -14.36
C ARG A 89 -5.91 -21.78 -14.54
N ARG A 90 -6.62 -21.09 -13.65
CA ARG A 90 -6.75 -19.62 -13.67
C ARG A 90 -5.44 -18.97 -13.22
N LEU A 91 -4.82 -19.47 -12.15
CA LEU A 91 -3.54 -18.99 -11.67
C LEU A 91 -2.41 -19.23 -12.67
N GLU A 92 -2.35 -20.42 -13.27
CA GLU A 92 -1.36 -20.78 -14.30
C GLU A 92 -1.48 -19.88 -15.54
N ARG A 93 -2.72 -19.62 -15.99
CA ARG A 93 -2.96 -18.67 -17.08
C ARG A 93 -2.52 -17.27 -16.71
N GLY A 94 -2.92 -16.75 -15.55
CA GLY A 94 -2.50 -15.43 -15.09
C GLY A 94 -0.97 -15.29 -14.98
N LEU A 95 -0.27 -16.33 -14.52
CA LEU A 95 1.19 -16.36 -14.48
C LEU A 95 1.81 -16.42 -15.88
N SER A 96 1.22 -17.20 -16.79
CA SER A 96 1.67 -17.27 -18.19
C SER A 96 1.49 -15.94 -18.91
N ASP A 97 0.34 -15.29 -18.72
CA ASP A 97 0.02 -13.98 -19.29
C ASP A 97 0.99 -12.93 -18.77
N ALA A 98 1.19 -12.87 -17.44
CA ALA A 98 2.17 -11.97 -16.83
C ALA A 98 3.60 -12.21 -17.35
N ARG A 99 4.04 -13.48 -17.45
CA ARG A 99 5.35 -13.82 -18.03
C ARG A 99 5.45 -13.40 -19.50
N GLY A 100 4.36 -13.53 -20.27
CA GLY A 100 4.26 -13.07 -21.65
C GLY A 100 4.46 -11.56 -21.75
N GLU A 101 3.73 -10.79 -20.94
CA GLU A 101 3.85 -9.33 -20.88
C GLU A 101 5.26 -8.89 -20.49
N PHE A 102 5.87 -9.49 -19.46
CA PHE A 102 7.26 -9.22 -19.08
C PHE A 102 8.24 -9.55 -20.20
N SER A 103 8.01 -10.61 -20.96
CA SER A 103 8.85 -10.99 -22.10
C SER A 103 8.74 -9.98 -23.24
N THR A 104 7.52 -9.48 -23.52
CA THR A 104 7.30 -8.40 -24.49
C THR A 104 7.98 -7.11 -24.06
N LEU A 105 7.84 -6.71 -22.79
CA LEU A 105 8.50 -5.52 -22.25
C LEU A 105 10.02 -5.64 -22.33
N ARG A 106 10.58 -6.81 -22.00
CA ARG A 106 12.01 -7.08 -22.14
C ARG A 106 12.47 -6.99 -23.61
N ALA A 107 11.72 -7.55 -24.55
CA ALA A 107 12.04 -7.45 -25.98
C ALA A 107 12.01 -6.00 -26.48
N LEU A 108 11.05 -5.20 -26.00
CA LEU A 108 10.97 -3.76 -26.32
C LEU A 108 12.16 -2.98 -25.74
N LEU A 109 12.61 -3.32 -24.53
CA LEU A 109 13.81 -2.74 -23.91
C LEU A 109 15.08 -3.15 -24.67
N GLU A 110 15.23 -4.43 -25.03
CA GLU A 110 16.38 -4.92 -25.80
C GLU A 110 16.48 -4.27 -27.19
N CYS A 111 15.34 -4.01 -27.85
CA CYS A 111 15.29 -3.22 -29.10
C CYS A 111 15.69 -1.75 -28.91
N ARG A 112 15.47 -1.19 -27.72
CA ARG A 112 15.83 0.20 -27.39
C ARG A 112 17.31 0.32 -26.99
N GLU A 113 17.85 -0.69 -26.30
CA GLU A 113 19.21 -0.69 -25.75
C GLU A 113 20.28 -1.07 -26.80
N ASN A 114 19.92 -1.84 -27.85
CA ASN A 114 20.82 -2.17 -28.96
C ASN A 114 20.33 -1.61 -30.30
N PRO A 115 20.58 -0.32 -30.61
CA PRO A 115 20.27 0.23 -31.92
C PRO A 115 21.38 -0.15 -32.92
N MET A 116 21.37 -1.37 -33.46
CA MET A 116 22.06 -1.59 -34.75
C MET A 116 21.45 -2.67 -35.65
N THR A 117 20.98 -2.19 -36.80
CA THR A 117 20.92 -2.82 -38.11
C THR A 117 19.91 -3.94 -38.32
N VAL A 118 18.65 -3.55 -38.60
CA VAL A 118 17.82 -4.33 -39.52
C VAL A 118 17.85 -3.62 -40.88
N ILE A 119 18.52 -4.28 -41.82
CA ILE A 119 18.61 -3.94 -43.23
C ILE A 119 17.19 -3.82 -43.80
N ARG A 120 16.89 -2.70 -44.46
CA ARG A 120 15.72 -2.59 -45.33
C ARG A 120 15.96 -3.44 -46.58
N THR A 121 15.10 -4.40 -46.84
CA THR A 121 14.88 -4.93 -48.19
C THR A 121 13.54 -4.42 -48.70
N ALA A 122 13.61 -3.49 -49.64
CA ALA A 122 12.52 -3.15 -50.54
C ALA A 122 12.64 -4.02 -51.80
N ALA A 123 11.65 -4.88 -52.03
CA ALA A 123 11.29 -5.50 -53.31
C ALA A 123 10.00 -6.30 -53.06
N GLY A 124 8.90 -6.20 -53.78
CA GLY A 124 8.50 -5.42 -54.94
C GLY A 124 7.05 -5.82 -55.28
N THR A 125 6.26 -4.84 -55.72
CA THR A 125 5.14 -4.92 -56.68
C THR A 125 4.40 -6.26 -56.88
N ALA A 126 3.09 -6.28 -56.59
CA ALA A 126 2.06 -6.70 -57.55
C ALA A 126 0.67 -6.18 -57.12
N ALA A 127 -0.12 -5.85 -58.13
CA ALA A 127 -1.31 -5.02 -58.11
C ALA A 127 -2.63 -5.80 -58.16
N ALA A 128 -3.72 -5.02 -58.26
CA ALA A 128 -5.12 -5.35 -58.53
C ALA A 128 -5.96 -5.76 -57.29
N ASP A 129 -7.19 -5.29 -57.10
CA ASP A 129 -8.13 -4.69 -58.04
C ASP A 129 -9.19 -3.82 -57.32
N SER A 130 -9.81 -2.98 -58.13
CA SER A 130 -10.87 -2.00 -57.97
C SER A 130 -12.17 -2.46 -57.26
N ALA A 131 -12.87 -1.50 -56.63
CA ALA A 131 -14.25 -1.12 -57.01
C ALA A 131 -14.82 0.00 -56.11
N SER A 132 -15.31 1.06 -56.74
CA SER A 132 -16.02 2.20 -56.17
C SER A 132 -17.53 2.04 -56.27
N VAL A 133 -18.28 2.36 -55.20
CA VAL A 133 -19.64 2.97 -55.16
C VAL A 133 -19.75 3.52 -53.72
N GLY A 134 -20.13 4.74 -53.36
CA GLY A 134 -21.06 5.70 -53.91
C GLY A 134 -22.06 6.06 -52.79
N ALA A 135 -21.89 7.25 -52.20
CA ALA A 135 -22.84 8.10 -51.47
C ALA A 135 -23.96 7.51 -50.58
N ALA A 136 -24.02 7.96 -49.31
CA ALA A 136 -25.24 8.54 -48.73
C ALA A 136 -24.94 9.23 -47.38
N ALA A 137 -25.33 10.49 -47.29
CA ALA A 137 -25.44 11.23 -46.04
C ALA A 137 -26.54 10.62 -45.14
N SER A 138 -26.29 10.58 -43.84
CA SER A 138 -27.36 10.79 -42.87
C SER A 138 -26.80 11.44 -41.61
N ALA A 139 -27.38 12.60 -41.29
CA ALA A 139 -27.24 13.28 -40.02
C ALA A 139 -27.92 12.42 -38.95
N GLY A 140 -27.13 11.95 -37.99
CA GLY A 140 -27.61 11.41 -36.71
C GLY A 140 -27.16 12.37 -35.63
N ALA A 141 -28.11 12.98 -34.93
CA ALA A 141 -27.88 13.93 -33.86
C ALA A 141 -26.84 13.40 -32.87
N ALA A 142 -25.66 14.02 -32.85
CA ALA A 142 -24.72 13.87 -31.76
C ALA A 142 -25.37 14.55 -30.55
N THR A 143 -26.01 13.74 -29.71
CA THR A 143 -26.26 14.11 -28.32
C THR A 143 -24.92 14.54 -27.77
N SER A 144 -24.74 15.85 -27.59
CA SER A 144 -23.55 16.43 -27.01
C SER A 144 -23.47 15.93 -25.57
N VAL A 145 -22.79 14.82 -25.38
CA VAL A 145 -22.28 14.42 -24.08
C VAL A 145 -21.22 15.47 -23.78
N THR A 146 -21.50 16.34 -22.81
CA THR A 146 -20.51 17.23 -22.23
C THR A 146 -19.44 16.36 -21.59
N ILE A 147 -18.38 16.07 -22.34
CA ILE A 147 -17.18 15.41 -21.84
C ILE A 147 -16.56 16.40 -20.84
N PRO A 148 -16.36 16.06 -19.56
CA PRO A 148 -15.64 16.93 -18.65
C PRO A 148 -14.25 17.18 -19.24
N ALA A 149 -13.90 18.45 -19.39
CA ALA A 149 -12.67 18.85 -20.07
C ALA A 149 -11.46 18.19 -19.40
N ALA A 150 -10.62 17.54 -20.21
CA ALA A 150 -9.35 16.99 -19.76
C ALA A 150 -8.53 18.07 -19.04
N VAL A 151 -8.14 17.79 -17.80
CA VAL A 151 -7.24 18.65 -17.04
C VAL A 151 -5.85 18.50 -17.62
N ARG A 152 -5.20 19.62 -17.94
CA ARG A 152 -3.81 19.65 -18.37
C ARG A 152 -3.08 20.68 -17.55
N LEU A 153 -1.96 20.28 -16.96
CA LEU A 153 -1.15 21.15 -16.12
C LEU A 153 0.33 20.87 -16.36
N GLU A 154 1.16 21.87 -16.05
CA GLU A 154 2.61 21.74 -16.06
C GLU A 154 3.12 21.59 -14.63
N VAL A 155 4.07 20.70 -14.45
CA VAL A 155 4.74 20.44 -13.16
C VAL A 155 6.24 20.49 -13.38
N SER A 156 6.99 20.98 -12.39
CA SER A 156 8.43 20.80 -12.39
C SER A 156 8.78 19.31 -12.29
N GLY A 157 9.53 18.80 -13.27
CA GLY A 157 10.03 17.41 -13.28
C GLY A 157 10.76 17.01 -11.99
N PRO A 158 11.74 17.79 -11.48
CA PRO A 158 12.43 17.45 -10.23
C PRO A 158 11.52 17.55 -8.99
N GLU A 159 10.55 18.48 -8.94
CA GLU A 159 9.61 18.54 -7.82
C GLU A 159 8.66 17.34 -7.80
N LEU A 160 8.13 16.94 -8.96
CA LEU A 160 7.27 15.76 -9.06
C LEU A 160 8.05 14.48 -8.76
N ALA A 161 9.30 14.38 -9.21
CA ALA A 161 10.17 13.25 -8.91
C ALA A 161 10.39 13.11 -7.41
N ALA A 162 10.76 14.21 -6.75
CA ALA A 162 10.95 14.26 -5.30
C ALA A 162 9.65 13.94 -4.55
N ALA A 163 8.50 14.44 -5.03
CA ALA A 163 7.21 14.16 -4.43
C ALA A 163 6.82 12.67 -4.56
N LEU A 164 7.02 12.06 -5.73
CA LEU A 164 6.77 10.63 -5.93
C LEU A 164 7.75 9.75 -5.13
N ASP A 165 9.04 10.14 -5.03
CA ASP A 165 10.03 9.45 -4.20
C ASP A 165 9.63 9.50 -2.72
N ALA A 166 9.06 10.63 -2.29
CA ALA A 166 8.62 10.85 -0.93
C ALA A 166 7.35 10.06 -0.54
N VAL A 167 6.58 9.51 -1.49
CA VAL A 167 5.30 8.84 -1.16
C VAL A 167 5.15 7.41 -1.64
N ARG A 168 5.74 7.01 -2.78
CA ARG A 168 5.43 5.70 -3.41
C ARG A 168 5.61 4.51 -2.48
N PHE A 169 6.59 4.60 -1.57
CA PHE A 169 6.95 3.53 -0.66
C PHE A 169 5.80 3.17 0.31
N ALA A 170 4.87 4.09 0.54
CA ALA A 170 3.72 3.93 1.44
C ALA A 170 2.48 3.36 0.76
N ALA A 171 2.50 3.08 -0.55
CA ALA A 171 1.37 2.46 -1.25
C ALA A 171 1.15 1.00 -0.76
N GLY A 172 -0.10 0.61 -0.60
CA GLY A 172 -0.47 -0.74 -0.19
C GLY A 172 -0.26 -1.76 -1.30
N SER A 173 -0.04 -3.01 -0.91
CA SER A 173 -0.02 -4.17 -1.81
C SER A 173 -1.08 -5.21 -1.47
N ASP A 174 -1.95 -4.90 -0.51
CA ASP A 174 -3.03 -5.78 -0.05
C ASP A 174 -4.12 -5.90 -1.12
N PRO A 175 -4.34 -7.09 -1.71
CA PRO A 175 -5.37 -7.30 -2.72
C PRO A 175 -6.79 -7.11 -2.16
N GLU A 176 -7.00 -7.13 -0.84
CA GLU A 176 -8.29 -6.81 -0.21
C GLU A 176 -8.59 -5.31 -0.21
N LEU A 177 -7.56 -4.47 -0.38
CA LEU A 177 -7.67 -3.01 -0.38
C LEU A 177 -7.11 -2.41 -1.69
N PRO A 178 -7.72 -2.74 -2.85
CA PRO A 178 -7.21 -2.29 -4.15
C PRO A 178 -7.18 -0.76 -4.28
N MET A 179 -8.04 -0.03 -3.57
CA MET A 179 -8.03 1.44 -3.50
C MET A 179 -6.72 2.04 -2.95
N LEU A 180 -5.92 1.23 -2.24
CA LEU A 180 -4.64 1.62 -1.65
C LEU A 180 -3.44 1.18 -2.51
N ALA A 181 -3.67 0.45 -3.61
CA ALA A 181 -2.64 -0.07 -4.50
C ALA A 181 -2.10 0.98 -5.49
N GLY A 182 -2.02 2.23 -5.06
CA GLY A 182 -1.62 3.36 -5.88
C GLY A 182 -1.36 4.63 -5.09
N VAL A 183 -1.10 5.69 -5.83
CA VAL A 183 -0.82 7.04 -5.33
C VAL A 183 -1.97 7.95 -5.74
N LEU A 184 -2.64 8.57 -4.77
CA LEU A 184 -3.62 9.61 -5.01
C LEU A 184 -2.91 10.85 -5.56
N PHE A 185 -3.39 11.36 -6.69
CA PHE A 185 -3.07 12.67 -7.23
C PHE A 185 -4.27 13.58 -6.93
N ASP A 186 -4.06 14.55 -6.06
CA ASP A 186 -5.06 15.53 -5.64
C ASP A 186 -4.63 16.91 -6.16
N ILE A 187 -5.28 17.35 -7.23
CA ILE A 187 -4.99 18.58 -7.96
C ILE A 187 -5.98 19.65 -7.51
N GLU A 188 -5.48 20.72 -6.91
CA GLU A 188 -6.29 21.87 -6.47
C GLU A 188 -5.50 23.17 -6.63
N GLY A 189 -6.00 24.07 -7.49
CA GLY A 189 -5.29 25.30 -7.85
C GLY A 189 -3.90 25.03 -8.41
N GLY A 190 -2.89 25.77 -7.95
CA GLY A 190 -1.48 25.64 -8.36
C GLY A 190 -0.68 24.59 -7.59
N ALA A 191 -1.33 23.58 -7.01
CA ALA A 191 -0.67 22.51 -6.27
C ALA A 191 -1.17 21.13 -6.69
N LEU A 192 -0.23 20.20 -6.88
CA LEU A 192 -0.47 18.78 -6.99
C LEU A 192 0.02 18.13 -5.69
N ARG A 193 -0.91 17.57 -4.93
CA ARG A 193 -0.60 16.72 -3.78
C ARG A 193 -0.59 15.27 -4.20
N VAL A 194 0.49 14.57 -3.85
CA VAL A 194 0.60 13.13 -4.03
C VAL A 194 0.53 12.46 -2.66
N VAL A 195 -0.31 11.43 -2.54
CA VAL A 195 -0.56 10.74 -1.26
C VAL A 195 -0.57 9.25 -1.47
N ALA A 196 0.10 8.51 -0.60
CA ALA A 196 0.04 7.05 -0.56
C ALA A 196 -0.13 6.55 0.87
N THR A 197 -0.88 5.47 1.05
CA THR A 197 -1.13 4.84 2.35
C THR A 197 -1.40 3.35 2.18
N ASP A 198 -1.06 2.57 3.20
CA ASP A 198 -1.30 1.13 3.26
C ASP A 198 -2.10 0.71 4.48
N ARG A 199 -2.74 1.66 5.19
CA ARG A 199 -3.43 1.59 6.50
C ARG A 199 -2.57 1.76 7.76
N TYR A 200 -1.28 1.45 7.68
CA TYR A 200 -0.36 1.52 8.83
C TYR A 200 0.56 2.73 8.75
N ARG A 201 0.67 3.31 7.57
CA ARG A 201 1.41 4.53 7.32
C ARG A 201 0.76 5.34 6.22
N MET A 202 1.12 6.62 6.18
CA MET A 202 0.75 7.51 5.11
C MET A 202 1.90 8.44 4.79
N ALA A 203 2.12 8.73 3.52
CA ALA A 203 3.08 9.72 3.08
C ALA A 203 2.37 10.74 2.19
N VAL A 204 2.67 12.02 2.40
CA VAL A 204 2.11 13.16 1.67
C VAL A 204 3.27 14.01 1.19
N ALA A 205 3.24 14.40 -0.08
CA ALA A 205 4.15 15.37 -0.66
C ALA A 205 3.41 16.28 -1.64
N GLN A 206 4.02 17.41 -1.98
CA GLN A 206 3.43 18.38 -2.89
C GLN A 206 4.44 18.82 -3.95
N ALA A 207 3.96 19.02 -5.17
CA ALA A 207 4.67 19.69 -6.25
C ALA A 207 3.86 20.90 -6.72
N ARG A 208 4.55 21.97 -7.11
CA ARG A 208 3.90 23.17 -7.64
C ARG A 208 3.47 22.92 -9.08
N THR A 209 2.32 23.47 -9.43
CA THR A 209 1.75 23.31 -10.76
C THR A 209 1.31 24.64 -11.35
N THR A 210 1.26 24.70 -12.68
CA THR A 210 0.70 25.82 -13.44
C THR A 210 -0.29 25.29 -14.48
N GLY A 211 -1.23 26.15 -14.89
CA GLY A 211 -2.17 25.83 -15.97
C GLY A 211 -3.49 25.18 -15.55
N HIS A 212 -3.74 24.96 -14.25
CA HIS A 212 -5.04 24.49 -13.75
C HIS A 212 -5.73 25.51 -12.85
N ASP A 213 -6.80 26.12 -13.37
CA ASP A 213 -7.71 27.01 -12.62
C ASP A 213 -9.11 26.39 -12.43
N GLY A 214 -9.24 25.09 -12.72
CA GLY A 214 -10.50 24.35 -12.67
C GLY A 214 -10.86 23.85 -11.26
N PRO A 215 -12.00 23.12 -11.14
CA PRO A 215 -12.36 22.48 -9.89
C PRO A 215 -11.30 21.45 -9.45
N ARG A 216 -11.32 21.11 -8.16
CA ARG A 216 -10.45 20.07 -7.59
C ARG A 216 -10.67 18.73 -8.32
N VAL A 217 -9.57 18.08 -8.70
CA VAL A 217 -9.58 16.77 -9.37
C VAL A 217 -8.77 15.77 -8.56
N GLN A 218 -9.34 14.59 -8.34
CA GLN A 218 -8.70 13.50 -7.62
C GLN A 218 -8.71 12.24 -8.47
N VAL A 219 -7.54 11.64 -8.66
CA VAL A 219 -7.39 10.35 -9.34
C VAL A 219 -6.38 9.48 -8.60
N VAL A 220 -6.60 8.16 -8.57
CA VAL A 220 -5.67 7.22 -7.94
C VAL A 220 -4.85 6.54 -9.03
N VAL A 221 -3.57 6.87 -9.10
CA VAL A 221 -2.62 6.33 -10.07
C VAL A 221 -2.08 4.99 -9.57
N PRO A 222 -2.26 3.87 -10.27
CA PRO A 222 -1.74 2.57 -9.83
C PRO A 222 -0.22 2.62 -9.60
N SER A 223 0.29 1.90 -8.60
CA SER A 223 1.72 1.93 -8.25
C SER A 223 2.65 1.67 -9.44
N PRO A 224 2.40 0.67 -10.33
CA PRO A 224 3.26 0.46 -11.50
C PRO A 224 3.30 1.66 -12.47
N LEU A 225 2.18 2.38 -12.60
CA LEU A 225 2.10 3.57 -13.43
C LEU A 225 2.82 4.76 -12.77
N ALA A 226 2.67 4.92 -11.46
CA ALA A 226 3.41 5.93 -10.70
C ALA A 226 4.93 5.69 -10.74
N ASP A 227 5.38 4.43 -10.70
CA ASP A 227 6.79 4.04 -10.87
C ASP A 227 7.30 4.34 -12.28
N ALA A 228 6.50 4.03 -13.31
CA ALA A 228 6.81 4.37 -14.68
C ALA A 228 6.93 5.89 -14.88
N MET A 229 5.97 6.66 -14.34
CA MET A 229 5.99 8.12 -14.34
C MET A 229 7.26 8.64 -13.67
N ARG A 230 7.62 8.13 -12.49
CA ARG A 230 8.88 8.52 -11.83
C ARG A 230 10.11 8.25 -12.72
N ALA A 231 10.16 7.10 -13.38
CA ALA A 231 11.29 6.70 -14.20
C ALA A 231 11.45 7.55 -15.48
N LEU A 232 10.41 8.29 -15.88
CA LEU A 232 10.50 9.31 -16.92
C LEU A 232 11.12 10.62 -16.42
N LEU A 233 10.98 10.91 -15.12
CA LEU A 233 11.45 12.15 -14.51
C LEU A 233 12.95 12.07 -14.27
N SER A 234 13.70 12.47 -15.29
CA SER A 234 15.14 12.71 -15.25
C SER A 234 15.39 14.01 -16.01
N GLU A 235 15.95 15.02 -15.33
CA GLU A 235 16.27 16.40 -15.79
C GLU A 235 15.31 17.52 -15.34
N ASP A 236 15.84 18.76 -15.31
CA ASP A 236 15.23 20.02 -14.81
C ASP A 236 14.11 20.59 -15.71
N ALA A 237 13.53 19.77 -16.59
CA ALA A 237 12.52 20.21 -17.53
C ALA A 237 11.10 20.17 -16.91
N PRO A 238 10.22 21.12 -17.26
CA PRO A 238 8.81 21.00 -16.94
C PRO A 238 8.20 19.82 -17.70
N VAL A 239 7.26 19.14 -17.05
CA VAL A 239 6.53 17.99 -17.58
C VAL A 239 5.05 18.29 -17.62
N ARG A 240 4.36 17.74 -18.62
CA ARG A 240 2.92 17.92 -18.76
C ARG A 240 2.20 16.74 -18.14
N LEU A 241 1.34 17.02 -17.16
CA LEU A 241 0.41 16.05 -16.60
C LEU A 241 -0.97 16.27 -17.22
N THR A 242 -1.60 15.18 -17.63
CA THR A 242 -2.95 15.16 -18.20
C THR A 242 -3.84 14.20 -17.43
N VAL A 243 -5.06 14.63 -17.13
CA VAL A 243 -6.10 13.80 -16.52
C VAL A 243 -7.36 13.93 -17.35
N ASP A 244 -7.80 12.84 -17.97
CA ASP A 244 -8.97 12.76 -18.82
C ASP A 244 -9.88 11.62 -18.33
N GLY A 245 -10.88 11.97 -17.51
CA GLY A 245 -11.72 11.01 -16.82
C GLY A 245 -10.89 10.07 -15.93
N GLU A 246 -10.88 8.78 -16.27
CA GLU A 246 -10.12 7.75 -15.56
C GLU A 246 -8.72 7.54 -16.15
N ARG A 247 -8.31 8.28 -17.17
CA ARG A 247 -6.96 8.18 -17.73
C ARG A 247 -6.06 9.29 -17.21
N VAL A 248 -4.84 8.92 -16.85
CA VAL A 248 -3.78 9.85 -16.47
C VAL A 248 -2.56 9.63 -17.35
N GLY A 249 -1.91 10.72 -17.75
CA GLY A 249 -0.72 10.69 -18.60
C GLY A 249 0.30 11.72 -18.16
N LEU A 250 1.57 11.35 -18.19
CA LEU A 250 2.71 12.22 -17.96
C LEU A 250 3.60 12.24 -19.20
N GLU A 251 3.82 13.42 -19.75
CA GLU A 251 4.56 13.65 -20.99
C GLU A 251 5.80 14.52 -20.71
N THR A 252 6.97 14.03 -21.10
CA THR A 252 8.23 14.78 -21.23
C THR A 252 8.43 15.18 -22.70
N ALA A 253 9.54 15.86 -23.03
CA ALA A 253 9.81 16.25 -24.41
C ALA A 253 9.92 15.07 -25.40
N ASP A 254 10.32 13.89 -24.91
CA ASP A 254 10.70 12.73 -25.72
C ASP A 254 10.02 11.42 -25.29
N ARG A 255 9.35 11.38 -24.13
CA ARG A 255 8.78 10.17 -23.54
C ARG A 255 7.42 10.44 -22.91
N GLU A 256 6.60 9.41 -22.83
CA GLU A 256 5.28 9.46 -22.19
C GLU A 256 5.01 8.20 -21.37
N ALA A 257 4.31 8.36 -20.25
CA ALA A 257 3.71 7.26 -19.49
C ALA A 257 2.24 7.60 -19.22
N ALA A 258 1.35 6.75 -19.71
CA ALA A 258 -0.10 6.93 -19.53
C ALA A 258 -0.78 5.60 -19.22
N GLY A 259 -1.88 5.66 -18.47
CA GLY A 259 -2.64 4.47 -18.09
C GLY A 259 -3.98 4.79 -17.45
N GLN A 260 -4.67 3.73 -17.03
CA GLN A 260 -5.94 3.82 -16.32
C GLN A 260 -5.70 4.04 -14.83
N CYS A 261 -6.49 4.92 -14.24
CA CYS A 261 -6.58 5.13 -12.81
C CYS A 261 -7.39 4.01 -12.15
N LEU A 262 -7.24 3.85 -10.85
CA LEU A 262 -8.09 2.96 -10.08
C LEU A 262 -9.47 3.60 -9.92
N GLY A 263 -10.52 2.87 -10.28
CA GLY A 263 -11.92 3.30 -10.14
C GLY A 263 -12.45 3.22 -8.71
N HIS A 264 -11.66 3.66 -7.73
CA HIS A 264 -11.98 3.61 -6.32
C HIS A 264 -11.69 4.95 -5.64
N ASP A 265 -12.53 5.30 -4.66
CA ASP A 265 -12.31 6.48 -3.85
C ASP A 265 -11.14 6.25 -2.88
N PHE A 266 -10.22 7.21 -2.82
CA PHE A 266 -9.13 7.21 -1.85
C PHE A 266 -9.64 7.71 -0.48
N PRO A 267 -9.15 7.16 0.65
CA PRO A 267 -9.54 7.64 1.97
C PRO A 267 -9.31 9.15 2.17
N ASP A 268 -10.18 9.80 2.98
CA ASP A 268 -10.07 11.24 3.27
C ASP A 268 -8.84 11.54 4.15
N TYR A 269 -7.70 11.72 3.50
CA TYR A 269 -6.40 11.95 4.14
C TYR A 269 -6.30 13.34 4.79
N ARG A 270 -7.11 14.33 4.37
CA ARG A 270 -7.00 15.72 4.83
C ARG A 270 -7.27 15.87 6.32
N ARG A 271 -8.08 14.96 6.89
CA ARG A 271 -8.34 14.88 8.33
C ARG A 271 -7.10 14.51 9.15
N LEU A 272 -6.14 13.83 8.52
CA LEU A 272 -4.91 13.34 9.15
C LEU A 272 -3.72 14.29 8.97
N VAL A 273 -3.84 15.33 8.14
CA VAL A 273 -2.78 16.33 7.91
C VAL A 273 -2.55 17.22 9.14
N ARG A 274 -3.59 17.44 9.96
CA ARG A 274 -3.51 18.21 11.21
C ARG A 274 -3.48 17.29 12.41
N LEU A 275 -2.29 16.87 12.81
CA LEU A 275 -2.11 16.15 14.07
C LEU A 275 -2.14 17.11 15.27
N PRO A 276 -2.67 16.68 16.43
CA PRO A 276 -2.52 17.44 17.67
C PRO A 276 -1.05 17.69 17.96
N ALA A 277 -0.71 18.87 18.50
CA ALA A 277 0.66 19.21 18.86
C ALA A 277 1.22 18.17 19.86
N GLY A 278 2.23 17.44 19.41
CA GLY A 278 3.01 16.49 20.21
C GLY A 278 4.37 17.06 20.62
N ARG A 279 5.17 16.25 21.29
CA ARG A 279 6.60 16.57 21.49
C ARG A 279 7.30 16.52 20.14
N ARG A 280 8.05 17.56 19.80
CA ARG A 280 8.86 17.62 18.57
C ARG A 280 10.32 17.37 18.94
N ALA A 281 10.97 16.49 18.19
CA ALA A 281 12.40 16.23 18.31
C ALA A 281 13.07 16.51 16.96
N LEU A 282 14.17 17.24 16.98
CA LEU A 282 15.04 17.40 15.82
C LEU A 282 16.02 16.22 15.81
N VAL A 283 16.09 15.51 14.70
CA VAL A 283 16.86 14.26 14.60
C VAL A 283 17.84 14.33 13.45
N ASP A 284 19.09 13.94 13.73
CA ASP A 284 20.11 13.66 12.72
C ASP A 284 19.80 12.32 12.03
N VAL A 285 19.53 12.39 10.73
CA VAL A 285 19.05 11.24 9.95
C VAL A 285 20.11 10.16 9.80
N PRO A 286 21.40 10.49 9.51
CA PRO A 286 22.46 9.49 9.49
C PRO A 286 22.60 8.74 10.82
N ALA A 287 22.65 9.45 11.95
CA ALA A 287 22.79 8.85 13.27
C ALA A 287 21.58 7.98 13.64
N LEU A 288 20.35 8.45 13.41
CA LEU A 288 19.16 7.64 13.69
C LEU A 288 19.08 6.41 12.78
N ARG A 289 19.43 6.55 11.50
CA ARG A 289 19.48 5.40 10.57
C ARG A 289 20.47 4.36 11.06
N GLU A 290 21.69 4.76 11.41
CA GLU A 290 22.71 3.84 11.94
C GLU A 290 22.22 3.14 13.22
N ALA A 291 21.56 3.88 14.13
CA ALA A 291 20.95 3.32 15.32
C ALA A 291 19.80 2.33 15.01
N LEU A 292 19.02 2.60 13.96
CA LEU A 292 17.97 1.71 13.46
C LEU A 292 18.50 0.60 12.54
N GLU A 293 19.78 0.54 12.22
CA GLU A 293 20.36 -0.57 11.45
C GLU A 293 21.11 -1.51 12.38
N THR A 294 21.86 -0.95 13.34
CA THR A 294 22.71 -1.68 14.29
C THR A 294 22.05 -1.92 15.65
N GLY A 295 21.07 -1.11 16.02
CA GLY A 295 20.44 -1.13 17.34
C GLY A 295 19.39 -2.22 17.51
N PRO A 296 18.84 -2.35 18.73
CA PRO A 296 17.99 -3.46 19.14
C PRO A 296 16.74 -3.59 18.28
N VAL A 297 16.32 -4.83 18.07
CA VAL A 297 15.12 -5.20 17.31
C VAL A 297 14.20 -5.99 18.23
N ARG A 298 12.94 -5.58 18.31
CA ARG A 298 11.89 -6.36 18.96
C ARG A 298 11.03 -7.02 17.89
N ALA A 299 10.84 -8.33 17.94
CA ALA A 299 9.90 -8.97 17.05
C ALA A 299 8.47 -8.52 17.40
N SER A 300 7.69 -8.09 16.41
CA SER A 300 6.26 -7.90 16.63
C SER A 300 5.65 -9.22 17.06
N GLU A 301 4.93 -9.23 18.18
CA GLU A 301 4.00 -10.31 18.44
C GLU A 301 3.08 -10.41 17.22
N VAL A 302 2.90 -11.62 16.70
CA VAL A 302 2.05 -11.87 15.53
C VAL A 302 0.61 -11.59 15.95
N ARG A 303 0.24 -10.31 15.94
CA ARG A 303 -1.14 -9.90 16.13
C ARG A 303 -1.90 -10.30 14.89
N GLU A 304 -2.98 -11.03 15.15
CA GLU A 304 -3.79 -11.83 14.27
C GLU A 304 -4.18 -11.20 12.91
N ARG A 305 -3.98 -9.90 12.65
CA ARG A 305 -4.59 -9.21 11.51
C ARG A 305 -3.96 -9.50 10.15
N ASP A 306 -2.64 -9.63 10.06
CA ASP A 306 -1.94 -9.84 8.77
C ASP A 306 -1.01 -11.07 8.77
N GLY A 307 -0.81 -11.74 9.91
CA GLY A 307 -0.05 -13.00 10.01
C GLY A 307 1.45 -12.91 9.69
N VAL A 308 1.97 -11.72 9.39
CA VAL A 308 3.38 -11.46 9.11
C VAL A 308 4.02 -10.88 10.37
N SER A 309 5.07 -11.55 10.86
CA SER A 309 5.97 -10.97 11.87
C SER A 309 6.82 -9.89 11.20
N TYR A 310 6.98 -8.76 11.87
CA TYR A 310 7.83 -7.67 11.41
C TYR A 310 8.63 -7.11 12.57
N ASP A 311 9.77 -6.53 12.24
CA ASP A 311 10.70 -5.96 13.20
C ASP A 311 10.18 -4.61 13.71
N LEU A 312 10.21 -4.44 15.03
CA LEU A 312 9.86 -3.23 15.72
C LEU A 312 11.12 -2.54 16.24
N SER A 313 11.11 -1.22 16.16
CA SER A 313 12.04 -0.35 16.89
C SER A 313 11.24 0.41 17.95
N VAL A 314 11.69 0.34 19.20
CA VAL A 314 11.14 1.13 20.29
C VAL A 314 11.94 2.42 20.36
N LEU A 315 11.26 3.55 20.16
CA LEU A 315 11.85 4.87 20.28
C LEU A 315 11.51 5.46 21.64
N GLU A 316 12.51 5.99 22.33
CA GLU A 316 12.32 6.83 23.50
C GLU A 316 12.70 8.27 23.19
N VAL A 317 11.87 9.20 23.67
CA VAL A 317 12.12 10.63 23.53
C VAL A 317 12.44 11.21 24.90
N ALA A 318 13.71 11.54 25.09
CA ALA A 318 14.22 12.15 26.31
C ALA A 318 13.67 13.58 26.49
N ALA A 319 13.77 14.10 27.72
CA ALA A 319 13.24 15.42 28.07
C ALA A 319 13.99 16.59 27.36
N ASP A 320 15.24 16.36 26.96
CA ASP A 320 16.06 17.28 26.17
C ASP A 320 15.74 17.23 24.66
N GLY A 321 14.84 16.34 24.24
CA GLY A 321 14.45 16.16 22.84
C GLY A 321 15.29 15.15 22.07
N ALA A 322 16.23 14.45 22.70
CA ALA A 322 16.98 13.37 22.06
C ALA A 322 16.09 12.14 21.82
N VAL A 323 16.26 11.48 20.67
CA VAL A 323 15.54 10.25 20.30
C VAL A 323 16.53 9.09 20.33
N THR A 324 16.24 8.06 21.13
CA THR A 324 17.07 6.85 21.26
C THR A 324 16.29 5.61 20.86
N VAL A 325 16.99 4.60 20.34
CA VAL A 325 16.43 3.28 20.01
C VAL A 325 16.70 2.34 21.20
N CYS A 326 15.65 1.92 21.90
CA CYS A 326 15.76 1.16 23.15
C CYS A 326 15.59 -0.35 22.91
N GLY A 327 16.29 -1.16 23.70
CA GLY A 327 16.08 -2.60 23.78
C GLY A 327 15.01 -3.00 24.79
N ASP A 328 14.63 -4.28 24.78
CA ASP A 328 13.84 -4.89 25.86
C ASP A 328 14.74 -5.06 27.11
N GLY A 329 15.06 -3.96 27.80
CA GLY A 329 15.90 -4.01 29.00
C GLY A 329 16.47 -2.69 29.53
N ASP A 330 16.51 -1.62 28.75
CA ASP A 330 17.17 -0.38 29.19
C ASP A 330 16.20 0.50 29.97
N GLY A 331 15.87 0.09 31.19
CA GLY A 331 15.48 1.02 32.24
C GLY A 331 16.75 1.46 32.95
N ASP A 332 17.12 2.73 32.82
CA ASP A 332 18.27 3.32 33.52
C ASP A 332 18.16 3.01 35.03
N GLY A 333 18.97 2.04 35.46
CA GLY A 333 19.24 1.78 36.86
C GLY A 333 20.29 2.76 37.36
N ASP A 334 19.89 4.01 37.57
CA ASP A 334 20.67 4.96 38.37
C ASP A 334 20.14 4.94 39.81
N GLY A 335 20.83 4.18 40.65
CA GLY A 335 20.55 4.08 42.08
C GLY A 335 21.44 3.05 42.77
N ASP A 336 22.62 3.46 43.19
CA ASP A 336 23.44 2.75 44.18
C ASP A 336 22.58 2.31 45.38
N GLY A 337 22.49 1.00 45.63
CA GLY A 337 21.80 0.48 46.81
C GLY A 337 21.64 -1.04 46.83
N ASP A 338 22.48 -1.70 47.64
CA ASP A 338 22.36 -3.09 48.07
C ASP A 338 20.91 -3.49 48.40
N GLY A 339 20.43 -4.62 47.87
CA GLY A 339 19.23 -5.26 48.41
C GLY A 339 18.47 -6.20 47.48
N ALA A 340 18.79 -7.49 47.61
CA ALA A 340 17.87 -8.63 47.55
C ALA A 340 16.58 -8.53 46.72
N GLY A 341 16.54 -9.32 45.64
CA GLY A 341 15.39 -10.08 45.16
C GLY A 341 14.02 -9.40 45.25
N ALA A 342 13.63 -8.73 44.17
CA ALA A 342 12.24 -8.48 43.86
C ALA A 342 12.00 -8.76 42.38
N GLU A 343 10.99 -9.58 42.14
CA GLU A 343 10.49 -10.05 40.86
C GLU A 343 10.44 -8.93 39.81
N GLY A 344 11.02 -9.19 38.64
CA GLY A 344 11.01 -8.28 37.50
C GLY A 344 9.58 -7.95 37.07
N LYS A 345 9.04 -6.84 37.58
CA LYS A 345 7.83 -6.21 37.08
C LYS A 345 8.18 -5.43 35.81
N GLY A 346 7.62 -5.91 34.70
CA GLY A 346 7.51 -5.34 33.35
C GLY A 346 8.18 -4.00 33.06
N ALA A 347 9.20 -4.05 32.18
CA ALA A 347 9.72 -2.91 31.43
C ALA A 347 8.77 -2.54 30.27
N GLY A 348 7.53 -2.25 30.62
CA GLY A 348 6.44 -2.00 29.69
C GLY A 348 5.80 -0.64 29.95
N SER A 349 5.79 0.23 28.93
CA SER A 349 5.07 1.52 28.93
C SER A 349 5.60 2.62 29.88
N GLY A 350 6.87 3.01 29.72
CA GLY A 350 7.36 4.30 30.25
C GLY A 350 6.76 5.51 29.50
N PRO A 351 6.51 6.66 30.16
CA PRO A 351 5.95 7.85 29.53
C PRO A 351 6.90 8.45 28.47
N GLY A 352 6.75 8.06 27.21
CA GLY A 352 7.56 8.55 26.10
C GLY A 352 8.15 7.48 25.17
N ARG A 353 7.82 6.21 25.40
CA ARG A 353 8.19 5.12 24.49
C ARG A 353 7.13 4.91 23.41
N VAL A 354 7.57 4.77 22.17
CA VAL A 354 6.72 4.50 21.00
C VAL A 354 7.36 3.39 20.18
N ALA A 355 6.65 2.28 20.01
CA ALA A 355 7.09 1.21 19.13
C ALA A 355 6.54 1.42 17.71
N VAL A 356 7.38 1.27 16.70
CA VAL A 356 7.01 1.39 15.28
C VAL A 356 7.64 0.27 14.47
N ASN A 357 7.03 -0.06 13.33
CA ASN A 357 7.64 -0.96 12.36
C ASN A 357 8.96 -0.36 11.84
N ARG A 358 10.05 -1.10 12.05
CA ARG A 358 11.43 -0.67 11.73
C ARG A 358 11.62 -0.42 10.24
N ALA A 359 11.10 -1.30 9.39
CA ALA A 359 11.20 -1.15 7.93
C ALA A 359 10.47 0.10 7.45
N TYR A 360 9.29 0.38 7.99
CA TYR A 360 8.54 1.59 7.63
C TYR A 360 9.23 2.88 8.09
N LEU A 361 9.87 2.85 9.27
CA LEU A 361 10.65 3.98 9.75
C LEU A 361 11.88 4.24 8.87
N LEU A 362 12.66 3.20 8.53
CA LEU A 362 13.82 3.33 7.64
C LEU A 362 13.43 3.89 6.27
N GLN A 363 12.32 3.41 5.68
CA GLN A 363 11.81 3.94 4.41
C GLN A 363 11.36 5.39 4.52
N ALA A 364 10.72 5.79 5.63
CA ALA A 364 10.34 7.18 5.87
C ALA A 364 11.55 8.10 6.05
N LEU A 365 12.63 7.62 6.68
CA LEU A 365 13.90 8.35 6.79
C LEU A 365 14.60 8.50 5.44
N GLU A 366 14.55 7.47 4.59
CA GLU A 366 15.10 7.51 3.23
C GLU A 366 14.36 8.48 2.31
N ALA A 367 13.02 8.47 2.38
CA ALA A 367 12.15 9.36 1.64
C ALA A 367 12.17 10.82 2.13
N GLY A 368 12.66 11.05 3.34
CA GLY A 368 12.67 12.34 4.02
C GLY A 368 13.79 13.29 3.56
N ALA A 369 14.47 13.89 4.54
CA ALA A 369 15.64 14.73 4.34
C ALA A 369 16.90 13.93 4.66
N ARG A 370 18.03 14.28 4.04
CA ARG A 370 19.28 13.53 4.20
C ARG A 370 20.02 13.83 5.50
N ASP A 371 19.85 15.05 6.02
CA ASP A 371 20.63 15.53 7.15
C ASP A 371 19.78 15.59 8.42
N GLN A 372 18.71 16.40 8.42
CA GLN A 372 17.86 16.61 9.59
C GLN A 372 16.37 16.48 9.29
N LEU A 373 15.64 15.87 10.22
CA LEU A 373 14.19 15.70 10.20
C LEU A 373 13.58 16.11 11.54
N VAL A 374 12.31 16.47 11.52
CA VAL A 374 11.53 16.71 12.74
C VAL A 374 10.59 15.54 12.95
N MET A 375 10.72 14.86 14.09
CA MET A 375 9.82 13.80 14.51
C MET A 375 8.83 14.36 15.55
N GLU A 376 7.54 14.13 15.33
CA GLU A 376 6.46 14.61 16.20
C GLU A 376 5.77 13.42 16.87
N PHE A 377 5.92 13.34 18.19
CA PHE A 377 5.43 12.26 19.03
C PHE A 377 4.17 12.72 19.77
N GLY A 378 3.04 12.09 19.47
CA GLY A 378 1.81 12.26 20.24
C GLY A 378 1.75 11.37 21.48
N ALA A 379 0.54 11.08 21.95
CA ALA A 379 0.32 10.02 22.94
C ALA A 379 0.80 8.65 22.41
N PRO A 380 1.05 7.63 23.25
CA PRO A 380 1.55 6.31 22.80
C PRO A 380 0.73 5.62 21.69
N LYS A 381 -0.55 5.99 21.53
CA LYS A 381 -1.47 5.46 20.50
C LYS A 381 -1.68 6.42 19.32
N ALA A 382 -1.10 7.62 19.37
CA ALA A 382 -1.18 8.60 18.31
C ALA A 382 -0.11 8.31 17.24
N PRO A 383 -0.38 8.62 15.97
CA PRO A 383 0.59 8.44 14.90
C PRO A 383 1.85 9.27 15.15
N LEU A 384 2.99 8.69 14.82
CA LEU A 384 4.28 9.36 14.74
C LEU A 384 4.35 10.11 13.41
N ALA A 385 4.61 11.41 13.43
CA ALA A 385 4.82 12.20 12.22
C ALA A 385 6.31 12.45 12.00
N ILE A 386 6.78 12.37 10.75
CA ILE A 386 8.14 12.64 10.33
C ILE A 386 8.06 13.72 9.25
N ARG A 387 8.59 14.91 9.56
CA ARG A 387 8.50 16.10 8.71
C ARG A 387 9.88 16.55 8.26
N ARG A 388 9.94 17.09 7.05
CA ARG A 388 11.16 17.73 6.53
C ARG A 388 11.34 19.12 7.12
N THR A 389 12.59 19.47 7.46
CA THR A 389 12.94 20.82 7.86
C THR A 389 12.76 21.77 6.67
N GLY A 390 11.81 22.71 6.76
CA GLY A 390 11.55 23.72 5.72
C GLY A 390 10.37 23.43 4.77
N THR A 391 9.80 22.23 4.79
CA THR A 391 8.61 21.86 4.00
C THR A 391 7.61 21.09 4.85
N GLU A 392 6.82 21.81 5.66
CA GLU A 392 5.83 21.19 6.56
C GLU A 392 4.72 20.43 5.82
N GLU A 393 4.47 20.76 4.55
CA GLU A 393 3.47 20.10 3.70
C GLU A 393 3.89 18.69 3.26
N THR A 394 5.19 18.37 3.33
CA THR A 394 5.72 17.03 3.02
C THR A 394 6.03 16.29 4.31
N PHE A 395 5.31 15.20 4.56
CA PHE A 395 5.45 14.44 5.79
C PHE A 395 5.06 12.97 5.62
N SER A 396 5.65 12.13 6.46
CA SER A 396 5.30 10.72 6.62
C SER A 396 4.66 10.52 7.99
N MET A 397 3.69 9.63 8.08
CA MET A 397 3.06 9.21 9.32
C MET A 397 3.14 7.71 9.47
N LEU A 398 3.47 7.25 10.66
CA LEU A 398 3.55 5.84 11.04
C LEU A 398 2.62 5.59 12.23
N MET A 399 1.78 4.56 12.11
CA MET A 399 0.95 4.12 13.23
C MET A 399 1.82 3.37 14.25
N PRO A 400 1.72 3.70 15.54
CA PRO A 400 2.45 2.99 16.57
C PRO A 400 1.89 1.58 16.76
N VAL A 401 2.75 0.67 17.16
CA VAL A 401 2.39 -0.69 17.55
C VAL A 401 2.23 -0.71 19.07
N HIS A 402 1.14 -1.30 19.55
CA HIS A 402 0.95 -1.47 20.98
C HIS A 402 1.89 -2.57 21.47
N LEU A 403 2.73 -2.23 22.43
CA LEU A 403 3.46 -3.21 23.23
C LEU A 403 2.48 -3.71 24.30
N ASP A 404 2.22 -5.01 24.31
CA ASP A 404 1.54 -5.63 25.46
C ASP A 404 2.62 -5.90 26.52
N ASP A 405 2.29 -5.58 27.79
CA ASP A 405 3.17 -5.73 28.95
C ASP A 405 3.18 -7.18 29.49
#